data_AF-A0ABD3V2R6-F1
#
_entry.id   AF-A0ABD3V2R6-F1
#
_cell.length_a   1.000
_cell.length_b   1.000
_cell.length_c   1.000
_cell.angle_alpha   90.00
_cell.angle_beta   90.00
_cell.angle_gamma   90.00
#
_symmetry.space_group_name_H-M   'P 1'
#
loop_
_entity.id
_entity.type
_entity.pdbx_description
1 polymer ?
#
loop_
_entity_poly.entity_id
_entity_poly.type
_entity_poly.pdbx_seq_one_letter_code
_entity_poly.pdbx_strand_id
1 'polypeptide(L)' 'TSQKEFFEEIIRSLKDKPTHIHLKGYIAIDNTLQDPRLEELKRIIFEQASKQPHWGEETPVRWIPMEQAIMEMKYSGIK' A
#
# COMPACT_ATOMS: atom_id res chain seq x y z
N THR A 1 13.47 -26.29 -2.05
CA THR A 1 12.35 -25.48 -1.54
C THR A 1 11.62 -24.89 -2.71
N SER A 2 10.34 -25.24 -2.88
CA SER A 2 9.49 -24.62 -3.89
C SER A 2 9.40 -23.12 -3.64
N GLN A 3 9.31 -22.30 -4.69
CA GLN A 3 9.14 -20.85 -4.58
C GLN A 3 7.98 -20.47 -3.65
N LYS A 4 6.92 -21.28 -3.62
CA LYS A 4 5.78 -21.12 -2.72
C LYS A 4 6.19 -21.24 -1.24
N GLU A 5 6.98 -22.26 -0.89
CA GLU A 5 7.43 -22.51 0.48
C GLU A 5 8.33 -21.37 0.99
N PHE A 6 9.19 -20.81 0.13
CA PHE A 6 10.02 -19.65 0.46
C PHE A 6 9.17 -18.44 0.84
N PHE A 7 8.14 -18.13 0.05
CA PHE A 7 7.25 -17.00 0.35
C PHE A 7 6.39 -17.23 1.59
N GLU A 8 5.94 -18.47 1.84
CA GLU A 8 5.22 -18.81 3.07
C GLU A 8 6.09 -18.61 4.32
N GLU A 9 7.37 -18.94 4.24
CA GLU A 9 8.32 -18.74 5.33
C GLU A 9 8.57 -17.25 5.62
N ILE A 10 8.69 -16.42 4.58
CA ILE A 10 8.76 -14.96 4.74
C ILE A 10 7.51 -14.44 5.45
N ILE A 11 6.31 -14.82 4.99
CA ILE A 11 5.06 -14.38 5.59
C ILE A 11 4.98 -14.78 7.07
N ARG A 12 5.38 -16.01 7.40
CA ARG A 12 5.42 -16.50 8.79
C ARG A 12 6.36 -15.64 9.65
N SER A 13 7.58 -15.39 9.17
CA SER A 13 8.57 -14.57 9.90
C SER A 13 8.11 -13.13 10.17
N LEU A 14 7.23 -12.58 9.32
CA LEU A 14 6.70 -11.23 9.47
C LEU A 14 5.54 -11.17 10.48
N LYS A 15 4.72 -12.23 10.54
CA LYS A 15 3.61 -12.34 11.52
C LYS A 15 4.09 -12.32 12.97
N ASP A 16 5.28 -12.86 13.23
CA ASP A 16 5.84 -12.92 14.58
C ASP A 16 6.37 -11.56 15.09
N LYS A 17 6.41 -10.51 14.24
CA LYS A 17 6.92 -9.19 14.61
C LYS A 17 5.83 -8.33 15.26
N PRO A 18 6.14 -7.51 16.30
CA PRO A 18 5.16 -6.62 16.94
C PRO A 18 4.45 -5.68 15.97
N THR A 19 5.12 -5.28 14.88
CA THR A 19 4.57 -4.41 13.84
C THR A 19 3.42 -5.03 13.05
N HIS A 20 3.20 -6.35 13.13
CA HIS A 20 2.14 -7.03 12.40
C HIS A 20 0.74 -6.47 12.72
N ILE A 21 0.54 -5.95 13.92
CA ILE A 21 -0.74 -5.36 14.36
C ILE A 21 -1.17 -4.17 13.50
N HIS A 22 -0.22 -3.49 12.85
CA HIS A 22 -0.47 -2.34 11.98
C HIS A 22 -0.66 -2.74 10.51
N LEU A 23 -0.51 -4.01 10.17
CA LEU A 23 -0.57 -4.50 8.78
C LEU A 23 -1.91 -5.19 8.50
N LYS A 24 -2.48 -4.93 7.32
CA LYS A 24 -3.74 -5.55 6.85
C LYS A 24 -3.48 -6.82 6.02
N GLY A 25 -2.68 -7.72 6.58
CA GLY A 25 -2.29 -8.98 5.94
C GLY A 25 -0.92 -8.92 5.26
N TYR A 26 -0.53 -10.05 4.66
CA TYR A 26 0.74 -10.22 3.98
C TYR A 26 0.51 -10.83 2.61
N ILE A 27 1.01 -10.16 1.58
CA ILE A 27 1.07 -10.68 0.22
C ILE A 27 2.54 -10.66 -0.17
N ALA A 28 3.03 -11.80 -0.65
CA ALA A 28 4.37 -11.90 -1.18
C ALA A 28 4.27 -12.10 -2.70
N ILE A 29 4.88 -11.18 -3.44
CA ILE A 29 4.82 -11.11 -4.90
C ILE A 29 6.22 -11.34 -5.43
N ASP A 30 6.34 -12.21 -6.43
CA ASP A 30 7.54 -12.29 -7.23
C ASP A 30 7.50 -11.24 -8.34
N ASN A 31 8.37 -10.24 -8.26
CA ASN A 31 8.47 -9.17 -9.26
C ASN A 31 9.24 -9.59 -10.53
N THR A 32 9.82 -10.79 -10.57
CA THR A 32 10.56 -11.30 -11.73
C THR A 32 9.65 -12.00 -12.74
N LEU A 33 8.42 -12.34 -12.34
CA LEU A 33 7.42 -13.03 -13.14
C LEU A 33 6.10 -12.26 -13.12
N GLN A 34 5.22 -12.54 -14.09
CA GLN A 34 3.86 -12.01 -14.06
C GLN A 34 3.05 -12.80 -13.02
N ASP A 35 3.18 -12.41 -11.76
CA ASP A 35 2.61 -13.09 -10.62
C ASP A 35 1.10 -12.81 -10.48
N PRO A 36 0.22 -13.84 -10.50
CA PRO A 36 -1.21 -13.67 -10.28
C PRO A 36 -1.56 -12.98 -8.95
N ARG A 37 -0.68 -13.07 -7.94
CA ARG A 37 -0.84 -12.41 -6.64
C ARG A 37 -0.76 -10.88 -6.73
N LEU A 38 -0.25 -10.34 -7.84
CA LEU A 38 -0.28 -8.90 -8.10
C LEU A 38 -1.71 -8.39 -8.28
N GLU A 39 -2.57 -9.15 -8.97
CA GLU A 39 -3.98 -8.78 -9.14
C GLU A 39 -4.75 -8.88 -7.81
N GLU A 40 -4.39 -9.86 -6.98
CA GLU A 40 -4.90 -9.94 -5.61
C GLU A 40 -4.49 -8.72 -4.78
N LEU A 41 -3.23 -8.28 -4.86
CA LEU A 41 -2.78 -7.07 -4.17
C LEU A 41 -3.56 -5.83 -4.62
N LYS A 42 -3.74 -5.64 -5.93
CA LYS A 42 -4.52 -4.52 -6.48
C LYS A 42 -5.95 -4.52 -5.94
N ARG A 43 -6.60 -5.69 -5.90
CA ARG A 43 -7.95 -5.86 -5.34
C ARG A 43 -7.97 -5.45 -3.86
N ILE A 44 -7.05 -5.94 -3.05
CA ILE A 44 -6.99 -5.59 -1.62
C ILE A 44 -6.75 -4.10 -1.42
N ILE A 45 -5.82 -3.50 -2.16
CA ILE A 45 -5.56 -2.05 -2.10
C ILE A 45 -6.85 -1.28 -2.39
N PHE A 46 -7.55 -1.63 -3.46
CA PHE A 46 -8.80 -0.97 -3.83
C PHE A 46 -9.89 -1.14 -2.76
N GLU A 47 -10.07 -2.35 -2.23
CA GLU A 47 -11.02 -2.64 -1.15
C GLU A 47 -10.71 -1.90 0.16
N GLN A 48 -9.43 -1.65 0.47
CA GLN A 48 -9.07 -0.90 1.67
C GLN A 48 -9.20 0.61 1.44
N ALA A 49 -8.87 1.08 0.24
CA ALA A 49 -9.03 2.48 -0.14
C ALA A 49 -10.50 2.88 -0.16
N SER A 50 -11.39 2.01 -0.66
CA SER A 50 -12.83 2.25 -0.71
C SER A 50 -13.50 2.34 0.66
N LYS A 51 -12.85 1.84 1.72
CA LYS A 51 -13.34 1.92 3.11
C LYS A 51 -12.90 3.20 3.83
N GLN A 52 -12.09 4.05 3.20
CA GLN A 52 -11.64 5.28 3.84
C GLN A 52 -12.78 6.30 3.95
N PRO A 53 -12.87 7.09 5.05
CA PRO A 53 -14.00 7.98 5.33
C PRO A 53 -14.33 9.00 4.24
N HIS A 54 -13.36 9.37 3.40
CA HIS A 54 -13.49 10.38 2.35
C HIS A 54 -13.30 9.83 0.92
N TRP A 55 -13.36 8.50 0.77
CA TRP A 55 -13.19 7.89 -0.53
C TRP A 55 -14.34 8.26 -1.47
N GLY A 56 -14.00 8.80 -2.65
CA GLY A 56 -14.99 9.17 -3.67
C GLY A 56 -15.74 10.48 -3.38
N GLU A 57 -15.36 11.23 -2.34
CA GLU A 57 -15.90 12.57 -2.12
C GLU A 57 -15.43 13.56 -3.20
N GLU A 58 -16.32 14.46 -3.61
CA GLU A 58 -15.98 15.52 -4.55
C GLU A 58 -14.99 16.50 -3.91
N THR A 59 -13.75 16.47 -4.38
CA THR A 59 -12.72 17.40 -3.92
C THR A 59 -12.87 18.72 -4.67
N PRO A 60 -12.99 19.87 -3.98
CA PRO A 60 -13.03 21.15 -4.66
C PRO A 60 -11.76 21.36 -5.50
N VAL A 61 -11.90 21.70 -6.78
CA VAL A 61 -10.76 21.84 -7.72
C VAL A 61 -9.66 22.77 -7.17
N ARG A 62 -10.04 23.80 -6.39
CA ARG A 62 -9.11 24.74 -5.74
C ARG A 62 -8.16 24.10 -4.71
N TRP A 63 -8.44 22.89 -4.24
CA TRP A 63 -7.57 22.16 -3.30
C TRP A 63 -6.38 21.51 -4.01
N ILE A 64 -6.51 21.14 -5.28
CA ILE A 64 -5.40 20.57 -6.08
C ILE A 64 -4.17 21.50 -6.13
N PRO A 65 -4.29 22.78 -6.55
CA PRO A 65 -3.13 23.68 -6.57
C PRO A 65 -2.61 23.99 -5.16
N MET A 66 -3.47 23.96 -4.14
CA MET A 66 -3.05 24.12 -2.74
C MET A 66 -2.21 22.93 -2.26
N GLU A 67 -2.63 21.70 -2.55
CA GLU A 67 -1.86 20.49 -2.23
C GLU A 67 -0.51 20.47 -2.95
N GLN A 68 -0.49 20.86 -4.23
CA GLN A 68 0.75 20.99 -5.00
C GLN A 68 1.71 22.00 -4.35
N ALA A 69 1.23 23.19 -3.99
CA ALA A 69 2.04 24.20 -3.31
C ALA A 69 2.56 23.70 -1.94
N ILE A 70 1.74 23.00 -1.15
CA ILE A 70 2.15 22.41 0.13
C ILE A 70 3.21 21.32 -0.09
N MET A 71 3.06 20.48 -1.10
CA MET A 71 4.06 19.46 -1.44
C MET A 71 5.38 20.11 -1.84
N GLU A 72 5.35 21.11 -2.73
CA GLU A 72 6.55 21.86 -3.14
C GLU A 72 7.26 22.54 -1.95
N MET A 73 6.50 23.08 -0.98
CA MET A 73 7.06 23.62 0.26
C MET A 73 7.73 22.53 1.12
N LYS A 74 7.12 21.34 1.23
CA LYS A 74 7.71 20.20 1.95
C LYS A 74 8.99 19.69 1.26
N TYR A 75 9.01 19.64 -0.08
CA TYR A 75 10.18 19.19 -0.83
C TYR A 75 11.30 20.22 -0.87
N SER A 76 10.99 21.51 -0.75
CA SER A 76 12.00 22.59 -0.66
C SER A 76 12.59 22.77 0.75
N GLY A 77 12.16 21.96 1.73
CA GLY A 77 12.80 21.89 3.06
C GLY A 77 12.65 23.16 3.90
N ILE A 78 11.68 24.03 3.58
CA ILE A 78 11.42 25.22 4.38
C ILE A 78 10.66 24.77 5.64
N LYS A 79 11.39 24.69 6.76
CA LYS A 79 10.85 24.57 8.11
C LYS A 79 10.19 25.86 8.57
#